data_AF-A0A4Q5HPH8-F1
#
_entry.id   AF-A0A4Q5HPH8-F1
#
_cell.length_a   1.000
_cell.length_b   1.000
_cell.length_c   1.000
_cell.angle_alpha   90.00
_cell.angle_beta   90.00
_cell.angle_gamma   90.00
#
_symmetry.space_group_name_H-M   'P 1'
#
loop_
_entity.id
_entity.type
_entity.pdbx_description
1 polymer ?
#
loop_
_entity_poly.entity_id
_entity_poly.type
_entity_poly.pdbx_seq_one_letter_code
_entity_poly.pdbx_strand_id
1 'polypeptide(L)'
;MKHRLLLFLSMLLITTYISAQSEITGFLGIKLEDKPYVAIDKLKKRYSNVEWKHPCIHIKNITFIDAKFNELVITFKNERLVEATFSLLENTFVADNPFRDKSIFLNEAKSKQNQIINKFTQTFNSLGNALCSKYGNPTVSSEGNAIWRDRNSNSITLNVTLNNSQDEIGAHFNGKLTVTYRTVIINNDEF
;
A
#
# COMPACT_ATOMS: atom_id res chain seq x y z
N MET A 1 -14.57 6.66 -15.65
CA MET A 1 -15.12 5.52 -14.86
C MET A 1 -14.03 5.01 -13.94
N LYS A 2 -14.29 4.86 -12.63
CA LYS A 2 -13.35 4.21 -11.71
C LYS A 2 -13.40 2.70 -11.95
N HIS A 3 -12.47 2.15 -12.72
CA HIS A 3 -12.31 0.71 -12.84
C HIS A 3 -11.47 0.21 -11.67
N ARG A 4 -12.14 -0.14 -10.56
CA ARG A 4 -11.51 -0.87 -9.47
C ARG A 4 -11.38 -2.32 -9.91
N LEU A 5 -10.16 -2.81 -10.03
CA LEU A 5 -9.88 -4.20 -10.39
C LEU A 5 -10.49 -5.07 -9.28
N LEU A 6 -11.46 -5.93 -9.62
CA LEU A 6 -11.78 -7.09 -8.78
C LEU A 6 -10.58 -8.03 -8.92
N LEU A 7 -9.55 -7.82 -8.09
CA LEU A 7 -8.46 -8.75 -7.93
C LEU A 7 -9.04 -10.00 -7.26
N PHE A 8 -9.49 -10.96 -8.06
CA PHE A 8 -9.64 -12.33 -7.60
C PHE A 8 -8.26 -12.74 -7.10
N LEU A 9 -8.07 -12.77 -5.78
CA LEU A 9 -7.07 -13.65 -5.19
C LEU A 9 -7.39 -15.03 -5.77
N SER A 10 -6.63 -15.48 -6.76
CA SER A 10 -6.60 -16.89 -7.12
C SER A 10 -5.92 -17.59 -5.95
N MET A 11 -6.65 -17.75 -4.85
CA MET A 11 -6.29 -18.61 -3.74
C MET A 11 -6.22 -20.01 -4.33
N LEU A 12 -5.00 -20.47 -4.61
CA LEU A 12 -4.75 -21.90 -4.62
C LEU A 12 -5.04 -22.35 -3.18
N LEU A 13 -6.23 -22.95 -2.99
CA LEU A 13 -6.65 -23.57 -1.75
C LEU A 13 -5.62 -24.65 -1.38
N ILE A 14 -4.63 -24.29 -0.56
CA ILE A 14 -3.82 -25.26 0.17
C ILE A 14 -4.21 -25.11 1.64
N THR A 15 -5.29 -25.82 1.96
CA THR A 15 -5.52 -26.59 3.20
C THR A 15 -4.95 -26.05 4.51
N THR A 16 -5.88 -25.65 5.39
CA THR A 16 -5.85 -25.87 6.85
C THR A 16 -4.54 -25.54 7.57
N TYR A 17 -4.35 -24.26 7.87
CA TYR A 17 -3.72 -23.89 9.14
C TYR A 17 -4.64 -22.88 9.83
N ILE A 18 -5.30 -23.34 10.90
CA ILE A 18 -5.83 -22.43 11.91
C ILE A 18 -4.60 -21.90 12.65
N SER A 19 -3.87 -20.98 12.03
CA SER A 19 -2.90 -20.19 12.77
C SER A 19 -3.69 -19.17 13.57
N ALA A 20 -3.44 -19.12 14.89
CA ALA A 20 -3.92 -18.01 15.69
C ALA A 20 -3.50 -16.71 14.99
N GLN A 21 -4.45 -15.80 14.73
CA GLN A 21 -4.20 -14.49 14.15
C GLN A 21 -2.98 -13.87 14.84
N SER A 22 -1.86 -13.74 14.11
CA SER A 22 -0.61 -13.29 14.71
C SER A 22 -0.71 -11.81 15.09
N GLU A 23 -0.09 -11.46 16.21
CA GLU A 23 -0.06 -10.08 16.68
C GLU A 23 0.69 -9.19 15.69
N ILE A 24 0.11 -8.04 15.38
CA ILE A 24 0.74 -7.04 14.52
C ILE A 24 1.63 -6.20 15.43
N THR A 25 2.92 -6.52 15.45
CA THR A 25 3.89 -5.88 16.36
C THR A 25 4.63 -4.71 15.72
N GLY A 26 4.63 -4.60 14.39
CA GLY A 26 5.25 -3.49 13.67
C GLY A 26 5.79 -3.85 12.29
N PHE A 27 6.69 -3.01 11.79
CA PHE A 27 7.24 -3.08 10.43
C PHE A 27 8.68 -2.52 10.41
N LEU A 28 9.52 -3.00 9.49
CA LEU A 28 10.91 -2.54 9.31
C LEU A 28 11.77 -2.51 10.59
N GLY A 29 11.41 -3.30 11.62
CA GLY A 29 12.08 -3.32 12.94
C GLY A 29 11.59 -2.24 13.91
N ILE A 30 10.72 -1.33 13.45
CA ILE A 30 9.94 -0.44 14.31
C ILE A 30 8.81 -1.26 14.93
N LYS A 31 8.60 -1.08 16.23
CA LYS A 31 7.45 -1.61 16.93
C LYS A 31 6.34 -0.56 17.01
N LEU A 32 5.08 -0.99 17.08
CA LEU A 32 3.95 -0.06 17.14
C LEU A 32 3.97 0.83 18.39
N GLU A 33 4.58 0.37 19.48
CA GLU A 33 4.78 1.11 20.73
C GLU A 33 6.04 2.00 20.76
N ASP A 34 6.89 1.96 19.72
CA ASP A 34 8.11 2.77 19.70
C ASP A 34 7.77 4.27 19.72
N LYS A 35 8.49 5.02 20.56
CA LYS A 35 8.46 6.49 20.54
C LYS A 35 9.08 7.04 19.25
N PRO A 36 8.74 8.28 18.83
CA PRO A 36 9.23 8.87 17.59
C PRO A 36 10.76 8.83 17.45
N TYR A 37 11.51 9.18 18.49
CA TYR A 37 12.98 9.18 18.44
C TYR A 37 13.58 7.78 18.24
N VAL A 38 12.96 6.74 18.84
CA VAL A 38 13.38 5.34 18.66
C VAL A 38 13.15 4.90 17.22
N ALA A 39 11.98 5.23 16.66
CA ALA A 39 11.67 4.93 15.27
C ALA A 39 12.65 5.63 14.31
N ILE A 40 12.96 6.91 14.55
CA ILE A 40 13.94 7.68 13.78
C ILE A 40 15.32 7.00 13.81
N ASP A 41 15.81 6.63 14.99
CA ASP A 41 17.13 5.99 15.14
C ASP A 41 17.22 4.65 14.42
N LYS A 42 16.16 3.83 14.51
CA LYS A 42 16.08 2.54 13.80
C LYS A 42 16.05 2.74 12.29
N LEU A 43 15.30 3.72 11.81
CA LEU A 43 15.16 4.00 10.38
C LEU A 43 16.44 4.60 9.78
N LYS A 44 17.11 5.51 10.48
CA LYS A 44 18.35 6.15 10.02
C LYS A 44 19.50 5.17 9.81
N LYS A 45 19.49 4.02 10.49
CA LYS A 45 20.45 2.93 10.25
C LYS A 45 20.32 2.30 8.87
N ARG A 46 19.15 2.41 8.22
CA ARG A 46 18.84 1.77 6.93
C ARG A 46 18.61 2.79 5.81
N TYR A 47 18.09 3.96 6.16
CA TYR A 47 17.67 4.99 5.21
C TYR A 47 18.32 6.32 5.61
N SER A 48 19.23 6.82 4.78
CA SER A 48 19.90 8.11 5.01
C SER A 48 18.98 9.32 4.80
N ASN A 49 17.87 9.12 4.09
CA ASN A 49 16.88 10.14 3.72
C ASN A 49 15.66 10.18 4.66
N VAL A 50 15.84 9.80 5.92
CA VAL A 50 14.80 9.93 6.96
C VAL A 50 14.64 11.40 7.32
N GLU A 51 13.47 11.95 6.99
CA GLU A 51 13.08 13.32 7.33
C GLU A 51 12.07 13.30 8.48
N TRP A 52 12.35 14.03 9.56
CA TRP A 52 11.37 14.27 10.61
C TRP A 52 10.66 15.60 10.36
N LYS A 53 9.36 15.55 10.07
CA LYS A 53 8.46 16.69 9.93
C LYS A 53 7.34 16.53 10.94
N HIS A 54 7.59 16.99 12.16
CA HIS A 54 6.68 16.77 13.29
C HIS A 54 5.20 17.01 12.91
N PRO A 55 4.28 16.07 13.18
CA PRO A 55 4.45 14.84 13.96
C PRO A 55 4.78 13.58 13.13
N CYS A 56 5.31 13.73 11.92
CA CYS A 56 5.48 12.65 10.94
C CYS A 56 6.95 12.37 10.57
N ILE A 57 7.28 11.10 10.38
CA ILE A 57 8.51 10.67 9.70
C ILE A 57 8.19 10.44 8.22
N HIS A 58 9.01 10.99 7.33
CA HIS A 58 8.94 10.76 5.90
C HIS A 58 10.21 10.06 5.41
N ILE A 59 10.04 9.05 4.56
CA ILE A 59 11.14 8.38 3.86
C ILE A 59 10.73 8.20 2.41
N LYS A 60 11.58 8.59 1.48
CA LYS A 60 11.37 8.35 0.04
C LYS A 60 12.06 7.07 -0.42
N ASN A 61 11.59 6.46 -1.50
CA ASN A 61 12.25 5.32 -2.17
C ASN A 61 12.60 4.19 -1.21
N ILE A 62 11.57 3.64 -0.56
CA ILE A 62 11.71 2.62 0.49
C ILE A 62 11.35 1.24 -0.03
N THR A 63 12.06 0.21 0.42
CA THR A 63 11.72 -1.19 0.13
C THR A 63 10.97 -1.81 1.31
N PHE A 64 9.84 -2.45 1.03
CA PHE A 64 9.05 -3.19 2.01
C PHE A 64 8.52 -4.48 1.37
N ILE A 65 8.85 -5.63 1.98
CA ILE A 65 8.51 -6.98 1.48
C ILE A 65 8.83 -7.08 -0.03
N ASP A 66 10.10 -6.88 -0.37
CA ASP A 66 10.65 -6.95 -1.73
C ASP A 66 10.02 -6.01 -2.79
N ALA A 67 9.06 -5.17 -2.41
CA ALA A 67 8.47 -4.14 -3.24
C ALA A 67 9.09 -2.76 -2.93
N LYS A 68 9.37 -1.99 -3.99
CA LYS A 68 9.80 -0.58 -3.87
C LYS A 68 8.59 0.33 -3.83
N PHE A 69 8.56 1.23 -2.86
CA PHE A 69 7.54 2.26 -2.66
C PHE A 69 8.16 3.65 -2.85
N ASN A 70 7.35 4.59 -3.35
CA ASN A 70 7.78 5.98 -3.52
C ASN A 70 8.00 6.65 -2.17
N GLU A 71 7.17 6.34 -1.18
CA GLU A 71 7.26 6.92 0.16
C GLU A 71 6.74 5.99 1.27
N LEU A 72 7.27 6.21 2.47
CA LEU A 72 6.67 5.82 3.73
C LEU A 72 6.44 7.09 4.55
N VAL A 73 5.22 7.25 5.07
CA VAL A 73 4.87 8.27 6.06
C VAL A 73 4.44 7.57 7.35
N ILE A 74 5.07 7.91 8.47
CA ILE A 74 4.70 7.42 9.80
C ILE A 74 4.20 8.60 10.62
N THR A 75 2.96 8.55 11.06
CA THR A 75 2.31 9.58 11.86
C THR A 75 2.30 9.17 13.33
N PHE A 76 2.66 10.10 14.21
CA PHE A 76 2.57 9.92 15.65
C PHE A 76 1.51 10.86 16.26
N LYS A 77 0.87 10.43 17.33
CA LYS A 77 0.00 11.25 18.18
C LYS A 77 0.32 10.91 19.63
N ASN A 78 0.51 11.93 20.48
CA ASN A 78 0.88 11.74 21.89
C ASN A 78 2.08 10.78 22.07
N GLU A 79 3.12 10.97 21.27
CA GLU A 79 4.32 10.11 21.22
C GLU A 79 4.09 8.64 20.83
N ARG A 80 2.89 8.25 20.36
CA ARG A 80 2.59 6.89 19.92
C ARG A 80 2.37 6.85 18.41
N LEU A 81 2.86 5.79 17.76
CA LEU A 81 2.60 5.55 16.35
C LEU A 81 1.10 5.30 16.17
N VAL A 82 0.46 6.06 15.28
CA VAL A 82 -0.97 5.91 14.98
C VAL A 82 -1.22 5.30 13.62
N GLU A 83 -0.40 5.69 12.64
CA GLU A 83 -0.52 5.22 11.27
C GLU A 83 0.84 5.20 10.59
N ALA A 84 1.10 4.19 9.79
CA ALA A 84 2.22 4.17 8.88
C ALA A 84 1.76 3.70 7.50
N THR A 85 1.95 4.54 6.48
CA THR A 85 1.47 4.29 5.12
C THR A 85 2.64 4.25 4.14
N PHE A 86 2.81 3.11 3.50
CA PHE A 86 3.67 2.93 2.33
C PHE A 86 2.84 3.25 1.08
N SER A 87 3.32 4.13 0.21
CA SER A 87 2.63 4.49 -1.04
C SER A 87 3.49 4.17 -2.27
N LEU A 88 2.95 3.36 -3.17
CA LEU A 88 3.45 3.15 -4.52
C LEU A 88 2.51 3.87 -5.49
N LEU A 89 3.06 4.83 -6.24
CA LEU A 89 2.37 5.69 -7.18
C LEU A 89 2.99 5.53 -8.56
N GLU A 90 2.15 5.37 -9.57
CA GLU A 90 2.59 5.30 -10.95
C GLU A 90 1.58 5.96 -11.85
N ASN A 91 2.06 6.91 -12.64
CA ASN A 91 1.26 7.68 -13.58
C ASN A 91 1.87 7.49 -14.97
N THR A 92 1.05 7.19 -15.95
CA THR A 92 1.47 7.17 -17.36
C THR A 92 0.42 7.82 -18.24
N PHE A 93 0.86 8.25 -19.41
CA PHE A 93 0.09 9.06 -20.33
C PHE A 93 0.36 8.61 -21.76
N VAL A 94 -0.69 8.62 -22.58
CA VAL A 94 -0.61 8.43 -24.03
C VAL A 94 -1.21 9.67 -24.67
N ALA A 95 -0.39 10.41 -25.41
CA ALA A 95 -0.84 11.61 -26.12
C ALA A 95 -1.80 11.24 -27.25
N ASP A 96 -2.90 11.98 -27.37
CA ASP A 96 -3.73 11.92 -28.57
C ASP A 96 -3.10 12.80 -29.66
N ASN A 97 -3.01 12.27 -30.87
CA ASN A 97 -2.50 13.00 -32.02
C ASN A 97 -3.55 12.95 -33.13
N PRO A 98 -4.20 14.08 -33.48
CA PRO A 98 -5.30 14.11 -34.44
C PRO A 98 -4.86 13.74 -35.86
N PHE A 99 -3.55 13.77 -36.15
CA PHE A 99 -2.99 13.39 -37.44
C PHE A 99 -2.57 11.91 -37.50
N ARG A 100 -2.72 11.17 -36.41
CA ARG A 100 -2.37 9.75 -36.33
C ARG A 100 -3.62 8.89 -36.36
N ASP A 101 -3.49 7.68 -36.90
CA ASP A 101 -4.59 6.72 -36.90
C ASP A 101 -5.07 6.43 -35.47
N LYS A 102 -6.36 6.63 -35.23
CA LYS A 102 -7.02 6.43 -33.94
C LYS A 102 -6.82 5.02 -33.37
N SER A 103 -6.72 4.01 -34.24
CA SER A 103 -6.46 2.63 -33.81
C SER A 103 -5.09 2.50 -33.12
N ILE A 104 -4.09 3.27 -33.54
CA ILE A 104 -2.76 3.27 -32.94
C ILE A 104 -2.82 3.85 -31.52
N PHE A 105 -3.51 4.99 -31.35
CA PHE A 105 -3.75 5.58 -30.02
C PHE A 105 -4.43 4.59 -29.09
N LEU A 106 -5.52 3.95 -29.54
CA LEU A 106 -6.28 2.98 -28.73
C LEU A 106 -5.43 1.77 -28.32
N ASN A 107 -4.59 1.26 -29.23
CA ASN A 107 -3.68 0.14 -28.94
C ASN A 107 -2.59 0.53 -27.94
N GLU A 108 -2.00 1.72 -28.08
CA GLU A 108 -1.00 2.24 -27.13
C GLU A 108 -1.62 2.47 -25.75
N ALA A 109 -2.80 3.11 -25.68
CA ALA A 109 -3.57 3.33 -24.47
C ALA A 109 -3.89 2.02 -23.75
N LYS A 110 -4.40 1.01 -24.48
CA LYS A 110 -4.69 -0.32 -23.93
C LYS A 110 -3.43 -1.04 -23.44
N SER A 111 -2.33 -0.94 -24.18
CA SER A 111 -1.04 -1.52 -23.79
C SER A 111 -0.54 -0.90 -22.47
N LYS A 112 -0.58 0.43 -22.35
CA LYS A 112 -0.19 1.16 -21.13
C LYS A 112 -1.08 0.83 -19.95
N GLN A 113 -2.40 0.76 -20.17
CA GLN A 113 -3.35 0.33 -19.15
C GLN A 113 -3.00 -1.07 -18.61
N ASN A 114 -2.74 -2.02 -19.52
CA ASN A 114 -2.40 -3.40 -19.15
C ASN A 114 -1.07 -3.47 -18.38
N GLN A 115 -0.06 -2.70 -18.78
CA GLN A 115 1.23 -2.62 -18.06
C GLN A 115 1.04 -2.20 -16.60
N ILE A 116 0.26 -1.14 -16.35
CA ILE A 116 -0.05 -0.67 -15.01
C ILE A 116 -0.85 -1.72 -14.23
N ILE A 117 -1.92 -2.26 -14.81
CA ILE A 117 -2.75 -3.29 -14.17
C ILE A 117 -1.89 -4.48 -13.74
N ASN A 118 -1.04 -4.99 -14.64
CA ASN A 118 -0.20 -6.15 -14.37
C ASN A 118 0.80 -5.88 -13.24
N LYS A 119 1.47 -4.72 -13.25
CA LYS A 119 2.43 -4.35 -12.22
C LYS A 119 1.79 -4.24 -10.83
N PHE A 120 0.64 -3.56 -10.73
CA PHE A 120 -0.09 -3.43 -9.46
C PHE A 120 -0.65 -4.78 -8.99
N THR A 121 -1.16 -5.61 -9.90
CA THR A 121 -1.63 -6.96 -9.59
C THR A 121 -0.51 -7.82 -9.02
N GLN A 122 0.65 -7.84 -9.67
CA GLN A 122 1.81 -8.61 -9.21
C GLN A 122 2.29 -8.15 -7.84
N THR A 123 2.41 -6.83 -7.64
CA THR A 123 2.86 -6.25 -6.38
C THR A 123 1.86 -6.51 -5.26
N PHE A 124 0.57 -6.34 -5.52
CA PHE A 124 -0.50 -6.65 -4.57
C PHE A 124 -0.49 -8.12 -4.16
N ASN A 125 -0.38 -9.05 -5.12
CA ASN A 125 -0.35 -10.48 -4.83
C ASN A 125 0.89 -10.88 -4.04
N SER A 126 2.06 -10.32 -4.38
CA SER A 126 3.31 -10.57 -3.64
C SER A 126 3.20 -10.10 -2.18
N LEU A 127 2.76 -8.85 -1.97
CA LEU A 127 2.55 -8.30 -0.63
C LEU A 127 1.46 -9.06 0.13
N GLY A 128 0.34 -9.35 -0.52
CA GLY A 128 -0.78 -10.08 0.04
C GLY A 128 -0.36 -11.48 0.50
N ASN A 129 0.38 -12.22 -0.32
CA ASN A 129 0.89 -13.55 0.04
C ASN A 129 1.84 -13.49 1.24
N ALA A 130 2.77 -12.54 1.27
CA ALA A 130 3.70 -12.40 2.39
C ALA A 130 2.99 -12.01 3.70
N LEU A 131 1.99 -11.13 3.62
CA LEU A 131 1.15 -10.76 4.76
C LEU A 131 0.27 -11.93 5.20
N CYS A 132 -0.28 -12.71 4.27
CA CYS A 132 -1.03 -13.94 4.57
C CYS A 132 -0.17 -14.97 5.29
N SER A 133 1.04 -15.21 4.82
CA SER A 133 1.98 -16.15 5.47
C SER A 133 2.32 -15.74 6.89
N LYS A 134 2.33 -14.42 7.19
CA LYS A 134 2.68 -13.92 8.52
C LYS A 134 1.48 -13.76 9.46
N TYR A 135 0.34 -13.27 8.96
CA TYR A 135 -0.80 -12.84 9.78
C TYR A 135 -2.09 -13.63 9.53
N GLY A 136 -2.06 -14.66 8.69
CA GLY A 136 -3.25 -15.41 8.30
C GLY A 136 -4.07 -14.70 7.23
N ASN A 137 -5.28 -15.18 6.96
CA ASN A 137 -6.10 -14.63 5.88
C ASN A 137 -6.68 -13.25 6.23
N PRO A 138 -6.70 -12.29 5.28
CA PRO A 138 -7.36 -11.01 5.50
C PRO A 138 -8.88 -11.15 5.42
N THR A 139 -9.58 -10.21 6.06
CA THR A 139 -10.94 -9.88 5.64
C THR A 139 -10.89 -8.98 4.41
N VAL A 140 -11.72 -9.25 3.41
CA VAL A 140 -11.80 -8.43 2.19
C VAL A 140 -13.04 -7.54 2.26
N SER A 141 -12.86 -6.22 2.16
CA SER A 141 -13.99 -5.28 2.12
C SER A 141 -14.72 -5.33 0.78
N SER A 142 -15.94 -4.79 0.73
CA SER A 142 -16.70 -4.58 -0.52
C SER A 142 -15.96 -3.71 -1.54
N GLU A 143 -14.99 -2.92 -1.09
CA GLU A 143 -14.16 -2.05 -1.93
C GLU A 143 -12.89 -2.73 -2.43
N GLY A 144 -12.65 -3.99 -2.06
CA GLY A 144 -11.46 -4.76 -2.42
C GLY A 144 -10.24 -4.51 -1.52
N ASN A 145 -10.44 -3.95 -0.33
CA ASN A 145 -9.34 -3.78 0.64
C ASN A 145 -9.08 -5.11 1.35
N ALA A 146 -7.83 -5.58 1.36
CA ALA A 146 -7.42 -6.70 2.20
C ALA A 146 -7.00 -6.18 3.58
N ILE A 147 -7.66 -6.63 4.63
CA ILE A 147 -7.50 -6.12 6.00
C ILE A 147 -7.14 -7.27 6.94
N TRP A 148 -5.96 -7.19 7.55
CA TRP A 148 -5.58 -8.01 8.70
C TRP A 148 -5.83 -7.22 9.97
N ARG A 149 -6.41 -7.86 10.99
CA ARG A 149 -6.66 -7.25 12.28
C ARG A 149 -6.26 -8.22 13.39
N ASP A 150 -5.49 -7.75 14.37
CA ASP A 150 -5.11 -8.55 15.53
C ASP A 150 -6.08 -8.38 16.71
N ARG A 151 -5.80 -9.06 17.83
CA ARG A 151 -6.63 -9.00 19.05
C ARG A 151 -6.58 -7.65 19.75
N ASN A 152 -5.53 -6.88 19.54
CA ASN A 152 -5.37 -5.51 20.06
C ASN A 152 -6.04 -4.49 19.13
N SER A 153 -6.76 -4.97 18.11
CA SER A 153 -7.42 -4.18 17.06
C SER A 153 -6.47 -3.38 16.17
N ASN A 154 -5.16 -3.59 16.27
CA ASN A 154 -4.22 -3.08 15.28
C ASN A 154 -4.54 -3.70 13.92
N SER A 155 -4.24 -2.99 12.85
CA SER A 155 -4.56 -3.46 11.50
C SER A 155 -3.50 -3.16 10.47
N ILE A 156 -3.46 -4.01 9.45
CA ILE A 156 -2.76 -3.79 8.20
C ILE A 156 -3.81 -3.76 7.11
N THR A 157 -3.84 -2.71 6.30
CA THR A 157 -4.70 -2.60 5.12
C THR A 157 -3.84 -2.54 3.87
N LEU A 158 -4.06 -3.48 2.95
CA LEU A 158 -3.50 -3.44 1.61
C LEU A 158 -4.61 -3.03 0.64
N ASN A 159 -4.39 -1.93 -0.08
CA ASN A 159 -5.32 -1.39 -1.07
C ASN A 159 -4.61 -1.09 -2.39
N VAL A 160 -5.33 -1.28 -3.49
CA VAL A 160 -4.97 -0.76 -4.82
C VAL A 160 -6.12 0.06 -5.37
N THR A 161 -5.79 1.22 -5.92
CA THR A 161 -6.71 2.06 -6.67
C THR A 161 -6.10 2.34 -8.05
N LEU A 162 -6.85 2.00 -9.10
CA LEU A 162 -6.51 2.31 -10.48
C LEU A 162 -7.55 3.30 -11.03
N ASN A 163 -7.09 4.39 -11.63
CA ASN A 163 -7.92 5.41 -12.22
C ASN A 163 -7.46 5.69 -13.63
N ASN A 164 -8.43 5.70 -14.56
CA ASN A 164 -8.18 6.08 -15.94
C ASN A 164 -9.07 7.27 -16.27
N SER A 165 -8.49 8.24 -16.98
CA SER A 165 -9.20 9.38 -17.52
C SER A 165 -8.72 9.68 -18.92
N GLN A 166 -9.54 10.35 -19.70
CA GLN A 166 -9.18 10.83 -21.02
C GLN A 166 -9.65 12.29 -21.13
N ASP A 167 -8.82 13.14 -21.72
CA ASP A 167 -9.09 14.53 -22.01
C ASP A 167 -8.65 14.88 -23.44
N GLU A 168 -8.64 16.17 -23.78
CA GLU A 168 -8.27 16.67 -25.11
C GLU A 168 -6.81 16.40 -25.48
N ILE A 169 -5.93 16.18 -24.49
CA ILE A 169 -4.51 15.95 -24.72
C ILE A 169 -4.17 14.46 -24.77
N GLY A 170 -4.99 13.58 -24.19
CA GLY A 170 -4.81 12.14 -24.32
C GLY A 170 -5.43 11.30 -23.20
N ALA A 171 -4.94 10.07 -23.09
CA ALA A 171 -5.35 9.11 -22.06
C ALA A 171 -4.35 9.08 -20.90
N HIS A 172 -4.88 9.19 -19.67
CA HIS A 172 -4.12 9.18 -18.42
C HIS A 172 -4.47 7.94 -17.62
N PHE A 173 -3.44 7.29 -17.07
CA PHE A 173 -3.59 6.12 -16.24
C PHE A 173 -2.79 6.31 -14.96
N ASN A 174 -3.48 6.27 -13.83
CA ASN A 174 -2.91 6.51 -12.52
C ASN A 174 -3.19 5.30 -11.63
N GLY A 175 -2.15 4.79 -10.98
CA GLY A 175 -2.25 3.71 -10.02
C GLY A 175 -1.67 4.11 -8.68
N LYS A 176 -2.35 3.69 -7.61
CA LYS A 176 -1.89 3.83 -6.23
C LYS A 176 -2.05 2.51 -5.51
N LEU A 177 -0.99 2.00 -4.92
CA LEU A 177 -1.01 0.90 -3.96
C LEU A 177 -0.56 1.42 -2.61
N THR A 178 -1.29 1.06 -1.57
CA THR A 178 -0.94 1.40 -0.20
C THR A 178 -0.91 0.19 0.70
N VAL A 179 0.10 0.14 1.56
CA VAL A 179 0.09 -0.70 2.76
C VAL A 179 0.02 0.23 3.96
N THR A 180 -1.04 0.13 4.75
CA THR A 180 -1.27 0.99 5.91
C THR A 180 -1.30 0.16 7.17
N TYR A 181 -0.37 0.41 8.08
CA TYR A 181 -0.43 -0.04 9.47
C TYR A 181 -1.18 0.99 10.28
N ARG A 182 -2.13 0.56 11.11
CA ARG A 182 -2.87 1.44 12.02
C ARG A 182 -2.96 0.81 13.40
N THR A 183 -2.65 1.59 14.42
CA THR A 183 -2.83 1.19 15.81
C THR A 183 -4.18 1.66 16.32
N VAL A 184 -4.76 0.92 17.27
CA VAL A 184 -5.87 1.48 18.04
C VAL A 184 -5.31 2.37 19.12
N ILE A 185 -5.66 3.65 19.06
CA ILE A 185 -5.40 4.59 20.15
C ILE A 185 -6.47 4.33 21.20
N ILE A 186 -6.15 3.51 22.19
CA ILE A 186 -6.94 3.50 23.43
C ILE A 186 -6.57 4.80 24.13
N ASN A 187 -7.47 5.78 24.08
CA ASN A 187 -7.40 6.93 24.96
C ASN A 187 -7.61 6.39 26.38
N ASN A 188 -6.53 6.14 27.12
CA ASN A 188 -6.61 5.83 28.54
C ASN A 188 -6.82 7.10 29.40
N ASP A 189 -7.20 8.23 28.78
CA ASP A 189 -7.41 9.51 29.46
C ASP A 189 -8.88 9.75 29.85
N GLU A 190 -9.73 8.72 29.84
CA GLU A 190 -11.06 8.74 30.46
C GLU A 190 -11.07 7.84 31.71
N PHE A 191 -10.56 8.36 32.83
CA PHE A 191 -10.92 7.92 34.18
C PHE A 191 -11.07 9.14 35.08
#